data_AF-A0A7V8XXY5-F1
#
_entry.id   AF-A0A7V8XXY5-F1
#
_cell.length_a   1.000
_cell.length_b   1.000
_cell.length_c   1.000
_cell.angle_alpha   90.00
_cell.angle_beta   90.00
_cell.angle_gamma   90.00
#
_symmetry.space_group_name_H-M   'P 1'
#
loop_
_entity.id
_entity.type
_entity.pdbx_description
1 polymer ?
#
loop_
_entity_poly.entity_id
_entity_poly.type
_entity_poly.pdbx_seq_one_letter_code
_entity_poly.pdbx_strand_id
1 'polypeptide(L)'
;MRRNTTAALFVGGAIGAASVVAFSQTAVTTTPAVAGPLPLAAVRLTGGPLKQAQDLNAKYLLELEPDRMLAFYRDRAALPKKAEP
;
A
#
# COMPACT_ATOMS: atom_id res chain seq x y z
N MET A 1 -18.18 -68.30 31.59
CA MET A 1 -18.38 -67.50 32.82
C MET A 1 -19.60 -66.61 32.63
N ARG A 2 -20.67 -66.90 33.38
CA ARG A 2 -21.98 -66.24 33.30
C ARG A 2 -22.00 -64.94 34.11
N ARG A 3 -22.77 -63.98 33.59
CA ARG A 3 -23.12 -62.65 34.13
C ARG A 3 -23.85 -62.73 35.48
N ASN A 4 -23.80 -61.65 36.27
CA ASN A 4 -24.92 -60.99 36.99
C ASN A 4 -24.34 -59.91 37.95
N THR A 5 -24.44 -58.59 37.68
CA THR A 5 -25.55 -57.63 37.91
C THR A 5 -25.99 -57.45 39.37
N THR A 6 -25.73 -56.25 39.94
CA THR A 6 -26.59 -55.42 40.85
C THR A 6 -25.75 -54.21 41.34
N ALA A 7 -25.96 -53.00 40.84
CA ALA A 7 -26.91 -51.98 41.34
C ALA A 7 -26.35 -51.11 42.49
N ALA A 8 -25.97 -49.86 42.18
CA ALA A 8 -25.89 -48.72 43.11
C ALA A 8 -25.92 -47.44 42.27
N LEU A 9 -27.12 -47.01 41.86
CA LEU A 9 -27.94 -45.98 42.50
C LEU A 9 -27.33 -44.57 42.34
N PHE A 10 -27.92 -43.84 41.40
CA PHE A 10 -27.72 -42.42 41.14
C PHE A 10 -28.05 -41.58 42.37
N VAL A 11 -27.14 -40.68 42.76
CA VAL A 11 -27.45 -39.51 43.60
C VAL A 11 -27.04 -38.28 42.81
N GLY A 12 -27.98 -37.34 42.71
CA GLY A 12 -28.04 -36.32 41.69
C GLY A 12 -26.96 -35.24 41.80
N GLY A 13 -26.50 -34.80 40.64
CA GLY A 13 -26.00 -33.46 40.43
C GLY A 13 -26.98 -32.77 39.48
N ALA A 14 -27.70 -31.76 39.96
CA ALA A 14 -28.39 -30.83 39.09
C ALA A 14 -27.33 -30.09 38.25
N ILE A 15 -27.06 -30.61 37.05
CA ILE A 15 -26.21 -29.94 36.07
C ILE A 15 -27.01 -28.75 35.58
N GLY A 16 -26.74 -27.58 36.17
CA GLY A 16 -27.21 -26.31 35.65
C GLY A 16 -26.79 -26.19 34.20
N ALA A 17 -27.76 -26.05 33.31
CA ALA A 17 -27.53 -25.83 31.89
C ALA A 17 -26.85 -24.46 31.71
N ALA A 18 -25.52 -24.43 31.81
CA ALA A 18 -24.73 -23.28 31.39
C ALA A 18 -24.88 -23.17 29.87
N SER A 19 -25.67 -22.20 29.42
CA SER A 19 -25.84 -21.90 28.00
C SER A 19 -24.49 -21.46 27.42
N VAL A 20 -23.83 -22.34 26.69
CA VAL A 20 -22.59 -22.01 25.98
C VAL A 20 -23.00 -21.20 24.74
N VAL A 21 -22.77 -19.89 24.79
CA VAL A 21 -22.91 -19.02 23.62
C VAL A 21 -21.71 -19.30 22.70
N ALA A 22 -21.95 -20.05 21.63
CA ALA A 22 -20.94 -20.27 20.60
C ALA A 22 -20.79 -18.98 19.78
N PHE A 23 -19.68 -18.27 19.95
CA PHE A 23 -19.30 -17.18 19.06
C PHE A 23 -18.77 -17.77 17.74
N SER A 24 -19.55 -17.66 16.67
CA SER A 24 -19.07 -17.97 15.33
C SER A 24 -18.10 -16.89 14.87
N GLN A 25 -16.81 -17.22 14.79
CA GLN A 25 -15.81 -16.39 14.13
C GLN A 25 -15.84 -16.67 12.63
N THR A 26 -16.47 -15.79 11.86
CA THR A 26 -16.24 -15.74 10.41
C THR A 26 -14.82 -15.23 10.18
N ALA A 27 -13.91 -16.14 9.85
CA ALA A 27 -12.59 -15.78 9.37
C ALA A 27 -12.75 -15.04 8.03
N VAL A 28 -12.46 -13.74 8.05
CA VAL A 28 -12.45 -12.91 6.84
C VAL A 28 -11.11 -13.16 6.16
N THR A 29 -11.14 -13.86 5.03
CA THR A 29 -9.94 -14.09 4.23
C THR A 29 -9.56 -12.79 3.52
N THR A 30 -8.69 -11.99 4.15
CA THR A 30 -8.17 -10.77 3.53
C THR A 30 -7.19 -11.15 2.41
N THR A 31 -7.64 -11.10 1.16
CA THR A 31 -6.76 -11.23 0.01
C THR A 31 -5.67 -10.15 0.10
N PRO A 32 -4.37 -10.48 -0.10
CA PRO A 32 -3.32 -9.47 0.00
C PRO A 32 -3.55 -8.38 -1.05
N ALA A 33 -3.64 -7.14 -0.59
CA ALA A 33 -3.81 -6.00 -1.47
C ALA A 33 -2.54 -5.81 -2.31
N VAL A 34 -2.69 -5.82 -3.64
CA VAL A 34 -1.60 -5.49 -4.57
C VAL A 34 -1.36 -3.99 -4.50
N ALA A 35 -0.18 -3.58 -4.02
CA ALA A 35 0.16 -2.17 -3.92
C ALA A 35 0.40 -1.56 -5.31
N GLY A 36 -0.24 -0.42 -5.58
CA GLY A 36 0.03 0.40 -6.76
C GLY A 36 1.14 1.42 -6.51
N PRO A 37 1.73 1.99 -7.57
CA PRO A 37 2.70 3.07 -7.44
C PRO A 37 2.05 4.32 -6.84
N LEU A 38 2.78 5.02 -5.97
CA LEU A 38 2.37 6.30 -5.42
C LEU A 38 2.56 7.40 -6.47
N PRO A 39 1.65 8.41 -6.52
CA PRO A 39 1.89 9.59 -7.33
C PRO A 39 3.11 10.35 -6.79
N LEU A 40 3.92 10.92 -7.68
CA LEU A 40 5.19 11.59 -7.32
C LEU A 40 5.02 12.72 -6.28
N ALA A 41 3.83 13.33 -6.23
CA ALA A 41 3.53 14.40 -5.28
C ALA A 41 3.19 13.91 -3.86
N ALA A 42 2.88 12.63 -3.66
CA ALA A 42 2.46 12.09 -2.36
C ALA A 42 3.60 11.99 -1.34
N VAL A 43 4.86 12.03 -1.79
CA VAL A 43 6.04 11.91 -0.93
C VAL A 43 6.92 13.15 -1.08
N ARG A 44 7.39 13.69 0.04
CA ARG A 44 8.29 14.84 0.10
C ARG A 44 9.59 14.42 0.76
N LEU A 45 10.69 14.58 0.03
CA LEU A 45 12.03 14.36 0.57
C LEU A 45 12.41 15.54 1.46
N THR A 46 12.70 15.26 2.73
CA THR A 46 13.04 16.28 3.73
C THR A 46 14.55 16.54 3.83
N GLY A 47 15.39 15.63 3.34
CA GLY A 47 16.85 15.76 3.38
C GLY A 47 17.59 14.53 2.83
N GLY A 48 18.88 14.45 3.11
CA GLY A 48 19.74 13.33 2.71
C GLY A 48 20.16 13.35 1.22
N PRO A 49 20.88 12.31 0.77
CA PRO A 49 21.48 12.27 -0.57
C PRO A 49 20.44 12.34 -1.71
N LEU A 50 19.23 11.79 -1.50
CA LEU A 50 18.16 11.85 -2.48
C LEU A 50 17.60 13.27 -2.65
N LYS A 51 17.46 14.03 -1.56
CA LYS A 51 17.04 15.43 -1.63
C LYS A 51 18.09 16.28 -2.33
N GLN A 52 19.37 16.05 -2.03
CA GLN A 52 20.47 16.75 -2.68
C GLN A 52 20.47 16.49 -4.20
N ALA A 53 20.31 15.24 -4.63
CA ALA A 53 20.22 14.90 -6.05
C ALA A 53 19.01 15.57 -6.72
N GLN A 54 17.85 15.58 -6.05
CA GLN A 54 16.65 16.26 -6.54
C GLN A 54 16.90 17.76 -6.73
N ASP A 55 17.55 18.42 -5.78
CA ASP A 55 17.82 19.86 -5.82
C ASP A 55 18.81 20.23 -6.92
N LEU A 56 19.86 19.44 -7.09
CA LEU A 56 20.83 19.64 -8.18
C LEU A 56 20.16 19.49 -9.54
N ASN A 57 19.33 18.47 -9.71
CA ASN A 57 18.60 18.26 -10.96
C ASN A 57 17.62 19.42 -11.24
N ALA A 58 16.89 19.87 -10.22
CA ALA A 58 15.97 21.00 -10.36
C ALA A 58 16.72 22.28 -10.76
N LYS A 59 17.85 22.56 -10.12
CA LYS A 59 18.70 23.72 -10.45
C LYS A 59 19.17 23.65 -11.91
N TYR A 60 19.74 22.52 -12.32
CA TYR A 60 20.23 22.33 -13.69
C TYR A 60 19.12 22.55 -14.73
N LEU A 61 17.94 21.95 -14.52
CA LEU A 61 16.82 22.07 -15.46
C LEU A 61 16.29 23.51 -15.60
N LEU A 62 16.33 24.29 -14.53
CA LEU A 62 15.89 25.69 -14.54
C LEU A 62 16.93 26.63 -15.16
N GLU A 63 18.20 26.24 -15.19
CA GLU A 63 19.28 26.99 -15.85
C GLU A 63 19.31 26.77 -17.38
N LEU A 64 18.63 25.74 -17.88
CA LEU A 64 18.52 25.52 -19.32
C LEU A 64 17.70 26.61 -20.00
N GLU A 65 18.17 27.10 -21.15
CA GLU A 65 17.47 28.11 -21.95
C GLU A 65 16.51 27.44 -22.95
N PRO A 66 15.18 27.51 -22.74
CA PRO A 66 14.22 26.80 -23.60
C PRO A 66 14.22 27.33 -25.04
N ASP A 67 14.51 28.62 -25.24
CA ASP A 67 14.49 29.25 -26.56
C ASP A 67 15.58 28.69 -27.49
N ARG A 68 16.76 28.37 -26.94
CA ARG A 68 17.84 27.70 -27.70
C ARG A 68 17.43 26.27 -28.08
N MET A 69 16.87 25.54 -27.11
CA MET A 69 16.39 24.17 -27.31
C MET A 69 15.30 24.08 -28.38
N LEU A 70 14.48 25.13 -28.51
CA LEU A 70 13.39 25.19 -29.47
C LEU A 70 13.77 25.82 -30.83
N ALA A 71 15.01 26.27 -31.02
CA ALA A 71 15.42 27.01 -32.21
C ALA A 71 15.11 26.28 -33.53
N PHE A 72 15.51 25.00 -33.66
CA PHE A 72 15.24 24.21 -34.87
C PHE A 72 13.76 23.84 -35.05
N TYR A 73 13.01 23.70 -33.97
CA TYR A 73 11.57 23.44 -34.05
C TYR A 73 10.83 24.66 -34.61
N ARG A 74 11.24 25.87 -34.19
CA ARG A 74 10.68 27.13 -34.71
C ARG A 74 11.00 27.32 -36.18
N ASP A 75 12.24 27.07 -36.58
CA ASP A 75 12.70 27.13 -37.97
C ASP A 75 11.86 26.22 -38.89
N ARG A 76 11.66 24.96 -38.49
CA ARG A 76 10.82 24.00 -39.23
C ARG A 76 9.34 24.37 -39.27
N ALA A 77 8.86 25.13 -38.29
CA ALA A 77 7.51 25.68 -38.26
C ALA A 77 7.38 27.01 -39.01
N ALA A 78 8.43 27.43 -39.74
CA ALA A 78 8.52 28.74 -40.42
C ALA A 78 8.33 29.94 -39.46
N LEU A 79 8.74 29.79 -38.20
CA LEU A 79 8.76 30.84 -37.19
C LEU A 79 10.19 31.34 -36.96
N PRO A 80 10.38 32.64 -36.68
CA PRO A 80 11.72 33.17 -36.39
C PRO A 80 12.27 32.54 -35.10
N LYS A 81 13.54 32.16 -35.13
CA LYS A 81 14.29 31.69 -33.96
C LYS A 81 14.35 32.81 -32.91
N LYS A 82 14.26 32.43 -31.63
CA LYS A 82 14.33 33.37 -30.51
C LYS A 82 15.74 33.47 -29.91
N ALA A 83 16.51 32.41 -30.05
CA ALA A 83 17.92 32.32 -29.69
C ALA A 83 18.62 31.33 -30.62
N GLU A 84 19.95 31.39 -30.65
CA GLU A 84 20.76 30.40 -31.38
C GLU A 84 20.80 29.06 -30.62
N PRO A 85 20.89 27.92 -31.31
CA PRO A 85 20.89 26.59 -30.68
C PRO A 85 22.08 26.33 -29.75
#